data_AF-A0A3E2N9W0-F1
#
_entry.id   AF-A0A3E2N9W0-F1
#
_cell.length_a   1.000
_cell.length_b   1.000
_cell.length_c   1.000
_cell.angle_alpha   90.00
_cell.angle_beta   90.00
_cell.angle_gamma   90.00
#
_symmetry.space_group_name_H-M   'P 1'
#
loop_
_entity.id
_entity.type
_entity.pdbx_description
1 polymer ?
#
loop_
_entity_poly.entity_id
_entity_poly.type
_entity_poly.pdbx_seq_one_letter_code
_entity_poly.pdbx_strand_id
1 'polypeptide(L)'
;MNEETLVFGKGIKIWSIICIVLSALALIVNCAIGFYDMAVIGVVVCAAYILLLVKKNKIAFYAIAVCTIIIMILNVVIHDVGIASLAGIINPIVTFGFLSKYWKQMK
;
A
#
# COMPACT_ATOMS: atom_id res chain seq x y z
N MET A 1 20.50 -26.18 -0.04
CA MET A 1 20.45 -24.72 0.15
C MET A 1 19.16 -24.44 0.89
N ASN A 2 19.23 -24.18 2.20
CA ASN A 2 18.05 -24.01 3.03
C ASN A 2 17.38 -22.70 2.60
N GLU A 3 16.23 -22.77 1.92
CA GLU A 3 15.39 -21.60 1.74
C GLU A 3 14.97 -21.17 3.13
N GLU A 4 15.69 -20.24 3.75
CA GLU A 4 15.19 -19.51 4.90
C GLU A 4 13.87 -18.87 4.44
N THR A 5 12.76 -19.54 4.71
CA THR A 5 11.43 -19.04 4.41
C THR A 5 11.27 -17.77 5.24
N LEU A 6 11.52 -16.61 4.62
CA LEU A 6 11.42 -15.30 5.25
C LEU A 6 10.15 -15.22 6.08
N VAL A 7 10.24 -15.14 7.41
CA VAL A 7 9.05 -15.05 8.27
C VAL A 7 8.90 -13.62 8.74
N PHE A 8 7.86 -12.95 8.24
CA PHE A 8 7.44 -11.66 8.75
C PHE A 8 6.97 -11.76 10.20
N GLY A 9 7.51 -10.87 11.06
CA GLY A 9 7.06 -10.71 12.43
C GLY A 9 5.61 -10.22 12.53
N LYS A 10 5.01 -10.33 13.73
CA LYS A 10 3.60 -9.96 13.96
C LYS A 10 3.30 -8.49 13.59
N GLY A 11 4.25 -7.58 13.82
CA GLY A 11 4.08 -6.14 13.55
C GLY A 11 3.75 -5.82 12.09
N ILE A 12 4.60 -6.24 11.14
CA ILE A 12 4.35 -5.99 9.70
C ILE A 12 3.07 -6.69 9.21
N LYS A 13 2.74 -7.86 9.78
CA LYS A 13 1.50 -8.59 9.45
C LYS A 13 0.27 -7.79 9.84
N ILE A 14 0.21 -7.34 11.10
CA ILE A 14 -0.89 -6.52 11.62
C ILE A 14 -0.97 -5.21 10.83
N TRP A 15 0.15 -4.53 10.61
CA TRP A 15 0.21 -3.29 9.83
C TRP A 15 -0.35 -3.47 8.42
N SER A 16 0.08 -4.50 7.70
CA SER A 16 -0.41 -4.76 6.34
C SER A 16 -1.91 -5.09 6.32
N ILE A 17 -2.43 -5.82 7.32
CA ILE A 17 -3.87 -6.07 7.45
C ILE A 17 -4.63 -4.76 7.65
N ILE A 18 -4.16 -3.87 8.51
CA ILE A 18 -4.75 -2.54 8.71
C ILE A 18 -4.77 -1.76 7.39
N CYS A 19 -3.65 -1.75 6.65
CA CYS A 19 -3.58 -1.08 5.36
C CYS A 19 -4.56 -1.67 4.33
N ILE A 20 -4.75 -3.00 4.31
CA ILE A 20 -5.74 -3.65 3.43
C ILE A 20 -7.16 -3.18 3.78
N VAL A 21 -7.52 -3.19 5.08
CA VAL A 21 -8.86 -2.75 5.51
C VAL A 21 -9.10 -1.29 5.17
N LEU A 22 -8.14 -0.41 5.46
CA LEU A 22 -8.25 1.02 5.13
C LEU A 22 -8.36 1.25 3.61
N SER A 23 -7.61 0.50 2.80
CA SER A 23 -7.66 0.61 1.35
C SER A 23 -9.00 0.11 0.78
N ALA A 24 -9.56 -0.96 1.36
CA ALA A 24 -10.89 -1.45 1.00
C ALA A 24 -12.00 -0.47 1.38
N LEU A 25 -11.92 0.18 2.54
CA LEU A 25 -12.84 1.25 2.93
C LEU A 25 -12.73 2.45 2.00
N ALA A 26 -11.52 2.89 1.69
CA ALA A 26 -11.29 3.99 0.75
C ALA A 26 -11.85 3.67 -0.64
N LEU A 27 -11.72 2.43 -1.11
CA LEU A 27 -12.33 1.96 -2.35
C LEU A 27 -13.85 2.11 -2.33
N ILE A 28 -14.51 1.66 -1.25
CA ILE A 28 -15.98 1.76 -1.13
C ILE A 28 -16.42 3.23 -1.15
N VAL A 29 -15.72 4.10 -0.41
CA VAL A 29 -16.02 5.54 -0.38
C VAL A 29 -15.82 6.17 -1.76
N ASN A 30 -14.70 5.89 -2.44
CA ASN A 30 -14.41 6.40 -3.77
C ASN A 30 -15.44 5.95 -4.81
N CYS A 31 -15.89 4.69 -4.75
CA CYS A 31 -17.01 4.21 -5.57
C CYS A 31 -18.30 4.97 -5.28
N ALA A 32 -18.61 5.23 -4.00
CA ALA A 32 -19.84 5.92 -3.60
C ALA A 32 -19.89 7.38 -4.06
N ILE A 33 -18.73 8.05 -4.14
CA ILE A 33 -18.62 9.45 -4.61
C ILE A 33 -18.30 9.57 -6.12
N GLY A 34 -18.22 8.46 -6.85
CA GLY A 34 -18.00 8.44 -8.30
C GLY A 34 -16.55 8.59 -8.75
N PHE A 35 -15.57 8.50 -7.85
CA PHE A 35 -14.14 8.56 -8.16
C PHE A 35 -13.61 7.17 -8.55
N TYR A 36 -14.02 6.68 -9.72
CA TYR A 36 -13.72 5.33 -10.18
C TYR A 36 -12.23 5.09 -10.45
N ASP A 37 -11.50 6.11 -10.90
CA ASP A 37 -10.05 6.09 -11.06
C ASP A 37 -9.34 5.77 -9.73
N MET A 38 -9.73 6.45 -8.66
CA MET A 38 -9.23 6.20 -7.31
C MET A 38 -9.65 4.85 -6.76
N ALA A 39 -10.87 4.40 -7.07
CA ALA A 39 -11.34 3.07 -6.67
C ALA A 39 -10.51 1.95 -7.29
N VAL A 40 -10.17 2.05 -8.59
CA VAL A 40 -9.30 1.08 -9.28
C VAL A 40 -7.92 1.02 -8.62
N ILE A 41 -7.33 2.18 -8.29
CA ILE A 41 -6.04 2.21 -7.60
C ILE A 41 -6.16 1.57 -6.20
N GLY A 42 -7.28 1.79 -5.50
CA GLY A 42 -7.58 1.11 -4.24
C GLY A 42 -7.52 -0.42 -4.34
N VAL A 43 -8.05 -1.01 -5.43
CA VAL A 43 -7.95 -2.46 -5.69
C VAL A 43 -6.49 -2.88 -5.82
N VAL A 44 -5.71 -2.14 -6.62
CA VAL A 44 -4.29 -2.44 -6.88
C VAL A 44 -3.49 -2.38 -5.59
N VAL A 45 -3.73 -1.38 -4.73
CA VAL A 45 -3.06 -1.25 -3.43
C VAL A 45 -3.41 -2.42 -2.50
N CYS A 46 -4.69 -2.81 -2.41
CA CYS A 46 -5.11 -4.00 -1.66
C CYS A 46 -4.37 -5.25 -2.14
N ALA A 47 -4.35 -5.50 -3.45
CA ALA A 47 -3.65 -6.63 -4.04
C ALA A 47 -2.15 -6.59 -3.74
N ALA A 48 -1.52 -5.41 -3.81
CA ALA A 48 -0.11 -5.25 -3.52
C ALA A 48 0.23 -5.56 -2.05
N TYR A 49 -0.60 -5.13 -1.08
CA TYR A 49 -0.40 -5.49 0.33
C TYR A 49 -0.59 -7.00 0.59
N ILE A 50 -1.56 -7.65 -0.07
CA ILE A 50 -1.72 -9.11 0.01
C ILE A 50 -0.49 -9.81 -0.56
N LEU A 51 0.00 -9.35 -1.72
CA LEU A 51 1.17 -9.91 -2.39
C LEU A 51 2.44 -9.70 -1.55
N LEU A 52 2.56 -8.54 -0.89
CA LEU A 52 3.60 -8.27 0.09
C LEU A 52 3.57 -9.27 1.24
N LEU A 53 2.39 -9.59 1.80
CA LEU A 53 2.25 -10.56 2.89
C LEU A 53 2.57 -12.00 2.49
N VAL A 54 2.08 -12.42 1.33
CA VAL A 54 2.16 -13.81 0.86
C VAL A 54 3.51 -14.09 0.22
N LYS A 55 3.91 -13.27 -0.76
CA LYS A 55 5.12 -13.48 -1.57
C LYS A 55 6.35 -12.79 -0.98
N LYS A 56 6.16 -11.72 -0.19
CA LYS A 56 7.25 -10.98 0.46
C LYS A 56 8.26 -10.42 -0.55
N ASN A 57 7.76 -10.03 -1.71
CA ASN A 57 8.55 -9.45 -2.79
C ASN A 57 8.67 -7.94 -2.64
N LYS A 58 9.85 -7.40 -2.94
CA LYS A 58 10.11 -5.94 -2.96
C LYS A 58 9.23 -5.23 -3.99
N ILE A 59 8.93 -5.89 -5.10
CA ILE A 59 8.06 -5.37 -6.16
C ILE A 59 6.68 -4.99 -5.60
N ALA A 60 6.14 -5.75 -4.64
CA ALA A 60 4.86 -5.41 -4.02
C ALA A 60 4.93 -4.09 -3.25
N PHE A 61 6.04 -3.83 -2.55
CA PHE A 61 6.26 -2.54 -1.89
C PHE A 61 6.44 -1.39 -2.89
N TYR A 62 7.19 -1.61 -3.97
CA TYR A 62 7.34 -0.60 -5.02
C TYR A 62 6.00 -0.26 -5.68
N ALA A 63 5.15 -1.25 -5.92
CA ALA A 63 3.80 -1.03 -6.43
C ALA A 63 2.97 -0.16 -5.48
N ILE A 64 3.03 -0.40 -4.16
CA ILE A 64 2.37 0.44 -3.15
C ILE A 64 2.87 1.88 -3.25
N ALA A 65 4.20 2.08 -3.26
CA ALA A 65 4.79 3.42 -3.33
C ALA A 65 4.39 4.18 -4.61
N VAL A 66 4.41 3.50 -5.76
CA VAL A 66 3.99 4.09 -7.04
C VAL A 66 2.50 4.45 -7.01
N CYS A 67 1.64 3.56 -6.50
CA CYS A 67 0.21 3.86 -6.36
C CYS A 67 -0.03 5.08 -5.45
N THR A 68 0.71 5.22 -4.35
CA THR A 68 0.62 6.40 -3.49
C THR A 68 0.97 7.68 -4.25
N ILE A 69 2.03 7.66 -5.07
CA ILE A 69 2.41 8.83 -5.90
C ILE A 69 1.31 9.16 -6.91
N ILE A 70 0.74 8.15 -7.58
CA ILE A 70 -0.35 8.36 -8.53
C ILE A 70 -1.58 8.96 -7.83
N ILE A 71 -1.98 8.43 -6.66
CA ILE A 71 -3.09 8.96 -5.87
C ILE A 71 -2.85 10.43 -5.51
N MET A 72 -1.63 10.79 -5.11
CA MET A 72 -1.32 12.18 -4.82
C MET A 72 -1.49 13.08 -6.05
N ILE A 73 -0.97 12.66 -7.20
CA ILE A 73 -1.11 13.43 -8.44
C ILE A 73 -2.58 13.60 -8.80
N LEU A 74 -3.37 12.53 -8.76
CA LEU A 74 -4.80 12.61 -9.07
C LEU A 74 -5.56 13.50 -8.07
N ASN A 75 -5.26 13.41 -6.77
CA ASN A 75 -5.88 14.25 -5.76
C ASN A 75 -5.59 15.74 -5.94
N VAL A 76 -4.38 16.09 -6.39
CA VAL A 76 -3.99 17.50 -6.60
C VAL A 76 -4.45 18.02 -7.96
N VAL A 77 -4.33 17.21 -9.01
CA VAL A 77 -4.53 17.67 -10.39
C VAL A 77 -5.99 17.52 -10.85
N ILE A 78 -6.69 16.46 -10.42
CA ILE A 78 -8.02 16.13 -10.92
C ILE A 78 -9.10 16.44 -9.89
N HIS A 79 -8.90 16.01 -8.64
CA HIS A 79 -9.95 16.04 -7.62
C HIS A 79 -9.88 17.25 -6.67
N ASP A 80 -8.86 18.10 -6.83
CA ASP A 80 -8.61 19.35 -6.05
C ASP A 80 -8.78 19.19 -4.52
N VAL A 81 -8.35 18.05 -3.98
CA VAL A 81 -8.49 17.68 -2.55
C VAL A 81 -7.43 18.35 -1.68
N GLY A 82 -6.50 19.10 -2.30
CA GLY A 82 -5.47 19.87 -1.63
C GLY A 82 -4.40 19.04 -0.89
N ILE A 83 -3.67 19.70 0.00
CA ILE A 83 -2.46 19.21 0.69
C ILE A 83 -2.79 18.07 1.68
N ALA A 84 -4.05 17.93 2.11
CA ALA A 84 -4.50 16.84 2.96
C ALA A 84 -4.22 15.45 2.34
N SER A 85 -4.12 15.37 1.01
CA SER A 85 -3.72 14.15 0.28
C SER A 85 -2.30 13.65 0.61
N LEU A 86 -1.41 14.52 1.11
CA LEU A 86 -0.04 14.15 1.49
C LEU A 86 0.01 13.18 2.68
N ALA A 87 -1.05 13.13 3.50
CA ALA A 87 -1.14 12.16 4.59
C ALA A 87 -1.03 10.71 4.08
N GLY A 88 -1.40 10.46 2.82
CA GLY A 88 -1.26 9.14 2.18
C GLY A 88 0.18 8.64 2.07
N ILE A 89 1.18 9.52 2.11
CA ILE A 89 2.61 9.14 2.09
C ILE A 89 3.03 8.38 3.35
N ILE A 90 2.33 8.60 4.46
CA ILE A 90 2.67 7.96 5.74
C ILE A 90 2.59 6.43 5.60
N ASN A 91 1.64 5.91 4.80
CA ASN A 91 1.46 4.46 4.61
C ASN A 91 2.70 3.76 4.05
N PRO A 92 3.25 4.13 2.88
CA PRO A 92 4.49 3.52 2.39
C PRO A 92 5.69 3.79 3.30
N ILE A 93 5.79 4.94 3.97
CA ILE A 93 6.89 5.23 4.90
C ILE A 93 6.87 4.25 6.09
N VAL A 94 5.73 4.11 6.78
CA VAL A 94 5.60 3.21 7.92
C VAL A 94 5.78 1.75 7.46
N THR A 95 5.23 1.40 6.30
CA THR A 95 5.41 0.07 5.70
C THR A 95 6.91 -0.21 5.47
N PHE A 96 7.66 0.75 4.92
CA PHE A 96 9.10 0.61 4.75
C PHE A 96 9.85 0.51 6.08
N GLY A 97 9.44 1.29 7.10
CA GLY A 97 10.00 1.19 8.45
C GLY A 97 9.94 -0.23 9.00
N PHE A 98 8.80 -0.92 8.83
CA PHE A 98 8.66 -2.33 9.18
C PHE A 98 9.45 -3.28 8.26
N LEU A 99 9.45 -3.04 6.95
CA LEU A 99 10.12 -3.90 5.97
C LEU A 99 11.65 -3.77 5.97
N SER A 100 12.20 -2.64 6.43
CA SER A 100 13.64 -2.34 6.40
C SER A 100 14.48 -3.47 7.02
N LYS A 101 13.98 -4.07 8.10
CA LYS A 101 14.60 -5.20 8.81
C LYS A 101 14.64 -6.49 7.99
N TYR A 102 13.72 -6.66 7.05
CA TYR A 102 13.55 -7.84 6.20
C TYR A 102 14.08 -7.60 4.78
N TRP A 103 14.43 -6.37 4.44
CA TRP A 103 14.67 -5.93 3.07
C TRP A 103 15.74 -6.73 2.33
N LYS A 104 16.85 -7.07 2.99
CA LYS A 104 17.93 -7.87 2.39
C LYS A 104 17.49 -9.31 2.06
N GLN A 105 16.49 -9.83 2.77
CA GLN A 105 15.98 -11.20 2.63
C GLN A 105 14.78 -11.29 1.67
N MET A 106 14.13 -10.16 1.37
CA MET A 106 13.03 -10.10 0.40
C MET A 106 13.54 -10.24 -1.03
N LYS A 107 12.81 -11.01 -1.85
CA LYS A 107 13.08 -11.19 -3.28
C LYS A 107 12.63 -9.97 -4.09
#